data_AF-J0X0W1-F1
#
_entry.id   AF-J0X0W1-F1
#
_cell.length_a   1.000
_cell.length_b   1.000
_cell.length_c   1.000
_cell.angle_alpha   90.00
_cell.angle_beta   90.00
_cell.angle_gamma   90.00
#
_symmetry.space_group_name_H-M   'P 1'
#
loop_
_entity.id
_entity.type
_entity.pdbx_description
1 polymer ?
#
loop_
_entity_poly.entity_id
_entity_poly.type
_entity_poly.pdbx_seq_one_letter_code
_entity_poly.pdbx_strand_id
1 'polypeptide(L)'
;MISRITIPPLEPFDLDKGLNIISTNSLSVFFSLSQGIKGKNEMMHFYDDDNNRIEKLESEILLVGDIAGMLNYDEWFKKQLLSAYIREFDDEQLAALHNIHAQLFSVLDKAALDSMLPIALNQEFDTKNLVSIFKPTVDVPEYENFYDEIQAVIDIAGALSEKRMLVLFHISEYCTNDQLEYLVSDIKRQELQVLYLERTDHLLRFGDERSYYVDEDFVQFS
;
A
#
# COMPACT_ATOMS: atom_id res chain seq x y z
N MET A 1 -8.78 -1.29 -9.99
CA MET A 1 -9.25 -0.72 -8.71
C MET A 1 -10.31 -1.64 -8.16
N ILE A 2 -10.49 -1.71 -6.84
CA ILE A 2 -11.59 -2.49 -6.27
C ILE A 2 -12.83 -1.59 -6.29
N SER A 3 -13.84 -1.94 -7.07
CA SER A 3 -15.07 -1.14 -7.23
C SER A 3 -16.18 -1.57 -6.27
N ARG A 4 -16.13 -2.81 -5.79
CA ARG A 4 -17.20 -3.39 -4.99
C ARG A 4 -16.72 -4.53 -4.10
N ILE A 5 -17.29 -4.59 -2.91
CA ILE A 5 -17.18 -5.69 -1.96
C ILE A 5 -18.55 -6.31 -1.76
N THR A 6 -18.64 -7.64 -1.74
CA THR A 6 -19.86 -8.36 -1.34
C THR A 6 -19.56 -9.34 -0.21
N ILE A 7 -20.49 -9.45 0.74
CA ILE A 7 -20.41 -10.41 1.85
C ILE A 7 -21.85 -10.73 2.33
N PRO A 8 -22.42 -11.90 1.96
CA PRO A 8 -23.77 -12.26 2.37
C PRO A 8 -23.91 -12.33 3.91
N PRO A 9 -25.05 -11.91 4.48
CA PRO A 9 -26.28 -11.45 3.81
C PRO A 9 -26.31 -9.94 3.51
N LEU A 10 -25.22 -9.22 3.71
CA LEU A 10 -25.18 -7.76 3.56
C LEU A 10 -25.33 -7.33 2.11
N GLU A 11 -25.84 -6.12 1.91
CA GLU A 11 -25.87 -5.52 0.59
C GLU A 11 -24.43 -5.22 0.11
N PRO A 12 -24.19 -5.15 -1.21
CA PRO A 12 -22.87 -4.77 -1.72
C PRO A 12 -22.40 -3.41 -1.20
N PHE A 13 -21.11 -3.32 -0.87
CA PHE A 13 -20.44 -2.05 -0.60
C PHE A 13 -19.76 -1.59 -1.88
N ASP A 14 -20.27 -0.52 -2.49
CA ASP A 14 -19.64 0.08 -3.67
C ASP A 14 -18.51 1.01 -3.22
N LEU A 15 -17.33 0.84 -3.79
CA LEU A 15 -16.12 1.61 -3.48
C LEU A 15 -15.71 2.51 -4.64
N ASP A 16 -14.87 3.50 -4.35
CA ASP A 16 -14.26 4.41 -5.33
C ASP A 16 -12.83 4.78 -4.92
N LYS A 17 -12.16 5.61 -5.73
CA LYS A 17 -11.01 6.40 -5.26
C LYS A 17 -11.44 7.34 -4.11
N GLY A 18 -10.50 7.68 -3.25
CA GLY A 18 -10.78 8.42 -2.02
C GLY A 18 -10.89 7.49 -0.81
N LEU A 19 -11.51 8.00 0.24
CA LEU A 19 -11.73 7.27 1.48
C LEU A 19 -13.09 6.57 1.41
N ASN A 20 -13.11 5.27 1.61
CA ASN A 20 -14.32 4.46 1.70
C ASN A 20 -14.43 3.95 3.13
N ILE A 21 -15.60 4.09 3.75
CA ILE A 21 -15.78 3.83 5.17
C ILE A 21 -16.78 2.70 5.33
N ILE A 22 -16.39 1.65 6.04
CA ILE A 22 -17.32 0.61 6.49
C ILE A 22 -17.20 0.54 8.01
N SER A 23 -18.27 0.97 8.66
CA SER A 23 -18.41 0.97 10.12
C SER A 23 -19.42 -0.09 10.55
N THR A 24 -19.25 -0.67 11.73
CA THR A 24 -20.24 -1.62 12.27
C THR A 24 -20.21 -1.70 13.78
N ASN A 25 -21.37 -1.89 14.41
CA ASN A 25 -21.44 -2.21 15.83
C ASN A 25 -21.23 -3.71 16.11
N SER A 26 -21.45 -4.55 15.08
CA SER A 26 -21.39 -6.00 15.20
C SER A 26 -19.96 -6.54 15.13
N LEU A 27 -19.51 -7.16 16.23
CA LEU A 27 -18.19 -7.79 16.29
C LEU A 27 -18.02 -8.92 15.26
N SER A 28 -19.08 -9.66 14.96
CA SER A 28 -19.02 -10.75 13.98
C SER A 28 -18.87 -10.21 12.55
N VAL A 29 -19.53 -9.10 12.22
CA VAL A 29 -19.37 -8.40 10.93
C VAL A 29 -17.95 -7.85 10.83
N PHE A 30 -17.48 -7.12 11.84
CA PHE A 30 -16.12 -6.56 11.85
C PHE A 30 -15.05 -7.66 11.69
N PHE A 31 -15.19 -8.78 12.42
CA PHE A 31 -14.31 -9.93 12.28
C PHE A 31 -14.38 -10.52 10.85
N SER A 32 -15.58 -10.69 10.30
CA SER A 32 -15.77 -11.28 8.97
C SER A 32 -15.18 -10.42 7.85
N LEU A 33 -15.33 -9.09 7.93
CA LEU A 33 -14.68 -8.13 7.04
C LEU A 33 -13.16 -8.21 7.18
N SER A 34 -12.65 -8.20 8.41
CA SER A 34 -11.22 -8.30 8.70
C SER A 34 -10.58 -9.60 8.16
N GLN A 35 -11.29 -10.74 8.27
CA GLN A 35 -10.81 -12.01 7.70
C GLN A 35 -10.90 -12.02 6.17
N GLY A 36 -11.95 -11.45 5.58
CA GLY A 36 -12.10 -11.44 4.13
C GLY A 36 -11.10 -10.53 3.43
N ILE A 37 -10.73 -9.39 4.01
CA ILE A 37 -9.62 -8.56 3.53
C ILE A 37 -8.28 -9.33 3.55
N LYS A 38 -8.11 -10.24 4.50
CA LYS A 38 -6.94 -11.13 4.57
C LYS A 38 -7.04 -12.34 3.64
N GLY A 39 -8.08 -12.43 2.80
CA GLY A 39 -8.36 -13.57 1.93
C GLY A 39 -8.76 -14.85 2.67
N LYS A 40 -9.17 -14.75 3.94
CA LYS A 40 -9.49 -15.90 4.81
C LYS A 40 -10.99 -16.16 4.97
N ASN A 41 -11.83 -15.33 4.35
CA ASN A 41 -13.28 -15.51 4.34
C ASN A 41 -13.75 -15.77 2.91
N GLU A 42 -14.08 -17.02 2.59
CA GLU A 42 -14.51 -17.44 1.26
C GLU A 42 -15.85 -16.82 0.84
N MET A 43 -16.65 -16.31 1.78
CA MET A 43 -17.94 -15.67 1.48
C MET A 43 -17.80 -14.19 1.09
N MET A 44 -16.60 -13.60 1.26
CA MET A 44 -16.33 -12.22 0.87
C MET A 44 -15.71 -12.20 -0.53
N HIS A 45 -16.27 -11.39 -1.42
CA HIS A 45 -15.77 -11.25 -2.79
C HIS A 45 -15.51 -9.79 -3.12
N PHE A 46 -14.48 -9.58 -3.94
CA PHE A 46 -14.03 -8.28 -4.40
C PHE A 46 -14.15 -8.23 -5.92
N TYR A 47 -14.60 -7.10 -6.45
CA TYR A 47 -14.81 -6.91 -7.88
C TYR A 47 -14.08 -5.66 -8.36
N ASP A 48 -13.61 -5.69 -9.60
CA ASP A 48 -13.03 -4.54 -10.28
C ASP A 48 -14.08 -3.65 -10.96
N ASP A 49 -13.66 -2.55 -11.57
CA ASP A 49 -14.55 -1.59 -12.25
C ASP A 49 -15.34 -2.22 -13.43
N ASP A 50 -14.81 -3.28 -14.02
CA ASP A 50 -15.43 -4.06 -15.09
C ASP A 50 -16.35 -5.18 -14.54
N ASN A 51 -16.57 -5.20 -13.22
CA ASN A 51 -17.34 -6.19 -12.48
C ASN A 51 -16.79 -7.63 -12.61
N ASN A 52 -15.49 -7.78 -12.88
CA ASN A 52 -14.80 -9.06 -12.78
C ASN A 52 -14.43 -9.34 -11.33
N ARG A 53 -14.54 -10.60 -10.92
CA ARG A 53 -14.11 -11.04 -9.60
C ARG A 53 -12.58 -11.03 -9.52
N ILE A 54 -12.06 -10.46 -8.43
CA ILE A 54 -10.64 -10.47 -8.10
C ILE A 54 -10.29 -11.78 -7.41
N GLU A 55 -9.48 -12.61 -8.07
CA GLU A 55 -9.05 -13.91 -7.55
C GLU A 55 -7.81 -13.82 -6.64
N LYS A 56 -6.93 -12.83 -6.88
CA LYS A 56 -5.66 -12.65 -6.14
C LYS A 56 -5.68 -11.36 -5.33
N LEU A 57 -6.30 -11.40 -4.16
CA LEU A 57 -6.49 -10.21 -3.33
C LEU A 57 -5.17 -9.57 -2.86
N GLU A 58 -4.15 -10.39 -2.62
CA GLU A 58 -2.81 -9.96 -2.16
C GLU A 58 -2.09 -9.01 -3.13
N SER A 59 -2.43 -9.02 -4.42
CA SER A 59 -1.88 -8.06 -5.40
C SER A 59 -2.66 -6.75 -5.46
N GLU A 60 -3.89 -6.73 -4.95
CA GLU A 60 -4.81 -5.60 -5.07
C GLU A 60 -5.00 -4.84 -3.74
N ILE A 61 -4.66 -5.46 -2.61
CA ILE A 61 -4.81 -4.87 -1.28
C ILE A 61 -3.46 -4.76 -0.58
N LEU A 62 -3.23 -3.61 0.05
CA LEU A 62 -2.21 -3.42 1.06
C LEU A 62 -2.90 -3.24 2.42
N LEU A 63 -2.86 -4.28 3.25
CA LEU A 63 -3.36 -4.20 4.62
C LEU A 63 -2.33 -3.48 5.50
N VAL A 64 -2.59 -2.21 5.78
CA VAL A 64 -1.82 -1.42 6.77
C VAL A 64 -2.26 -1.83 8.17
N GLY A 65 -3.57 -1.98 8.38
CA GLY A 65 -4.15 -2.39 9.66
C GLY A 65 -4.28 -1.25 10.65
N ASP A 66 -4.07 -1.55 11.93
CA ASP A 66 -4.11 -0.56 13.00
C ASP A 66 -2.73 0.12 13.12
N ILE A 67 -2.73 1.45 13.06
CA ILE A 67 -1.53 2.28 13.08
C ILE A 67 -0.82 2.23 14.43
N ALA A 68 -1.53 1.91 15.52
CA ALA A 68 -0.88 1.67 16.80
C ALA A 68 -0.02 0.39 16.85
N GLY A 69 -0.06 -0.41 15.78
CA GLY A 69 0.75 -1.62 15.60
C GLY A 69 2.17 -1.35 15.09
N MET A 70 2.90 -2.43 14.79
CA MET A 70 4.21 -2.33 14.15
C MET A 70 4.05 -2.20 12.63
N LEU A 71 4.54 -1.10 12.07
CA LEU A 71 4.51 -0.84 10.63
C LEU A 71 5.85 -1.22 9.96
N ASN A 72 5.78 -1.70 8.72
CA ASN A 72 6.95 -2.08 7.93
C ASN A 72 6.87 -1.50 6.52
N TYR A 73 7.26 -0.23 6.40
CA TYR A 73 7.24 0.51 5.13
C TYR A 73 8.07 -0.16 4.04
N ASP A 74 9.20 -0.78 4.39
CA ASP A 74 10.06 -1.48 3.43
C ASP A 74 9.35 -2.72 2.84
N GLU A 75 8.64 -3.49 3.67
CA GLU A 75 7.84 -4.62 3.19
C GLU A 75 6.72 -4.17 2.24
N TRP A 76 6.13 -3.00 2.51
CA TRP A 76 5.02 -2.49 1.72
C TRP A 76 5.45 -1.85 0.42
N PHE A 77 6.51 -1.04 0.44
CA PHE A 77 6.79 -0.05 -0.61
C PHE A 77 8.16 -0.18 -1.27
N LYS A 78 9.08 -1.00 -0.76
CA LYS A 78 10.47 -1.07 -1.28
C LYS A 78 10.54 -1.41 -2.77
N LYS A 79 9.63 -2.26 -3.27
CA LYS A 79 9.60 -2.61 -4.69
C LYS A 79 9.23 -1.41 -5.55
N GLN A 80 8.20 -0.65 -5.14
CA GLN A 80 7.72 0.55 -5.80
C GLN A 80 8.80 1.64 -5.73
N LEU A 81 9.40 1.84 -4.56
CA LEU A 81 10.52 2.75 -4.33
C LEU A 81 11.68 2.47 -5.29
N LEU A 82 12.16 1.23 -5.36
CA LEU A 82 13.25 0.85 -6.26
C LEU A 82 12.90 1.11 -7.72
N SER A 83 11.67 0.79 -8.11
CA SER A 83 11.20 1.00 -9.48
C SER A 83 11.11 2.49 -9.82
N ALA A 84 10.60 3.31 -8.90
CA ALA A 84 10.52 4.76 -9.03
C ALA A 84 11.92 5.37 -9.12
N TYR A 85 12.81 5.02 -8.18
CA TYR A 85 14.17 5.54 -8.14
C TYR A 85 14.98 5.22 -9.41
N ILE A 86 14.88 3.98 -9.92
CA ILE A 86 15.56 3.60 -11.17
C ILE A 86 15.03 4.37 -12.37
N ARG A 87 13.74 4.70 -12.40
CA ARG A 87 13.12 5.47 -13.49
C ARG A 87 13.59 6.92 -13.53
N GLU A 88 14.07 7.46 -12.41
CA GLU A 88 14.60 8.82 -12.36
C GLU A 88 16.00 8.96 -12.98
N PHE A 89 16.68 7.85 -13.29
CA PHE A 89 17.96 7.93 -13.98
C PHE A 89 17.79 8.34 -15.45
N ASP A 90 18.47 9.42 -15.83
CA ASP A 90 18.57 9.83 -17.22
C ASP A 90 19.66 9.04 -17.98
N ASP A 91 19.71 9.21 -19.31
CA ASP A 91 20.66 8.52 -20.18
C ASP A 91 22.13 8.81 -19.83
N GLU A 92 22.44 10.01 -19.36
CA GLU A 92 23.80 10.40 -18.98
C GLU A 92 24.22 9.69 -17.69
N GLN A 93 23.35 9.65 -16.70
CA GLN A 93 23.53 8.94 -15.44
C GLN A 93 23.64 7.43 -15.68
N LEU A 94 22.79 6.84 -16.53
CA LEU A 94 22.88 5.43 -16.89
C LEU A 94 24.19 5.09 -17.61
N ALA A 95 24.64 5.95 -18.53
CA ALA A 95 25.93 5.78 -19.19
C ALA A 95 27.11 5.89 -18.18
N ALA A 96 27.04 6.82 -17.23
CA ALA A 96 28.03 6.93 -16.17
C ALA A 96 28.08 5.68 -15.28
N LEU A 97 26.92 5.15 -14.86
CA LEU A 97 26.82 3.92 -14.09
C LEU A 97 27.36 2.71 -14.86
N HIS A 98 27.05 2.61 -16.16
CA HIS A 98 27.58 1.55 -17.01
C HIS A 98 29.12 1.60 -17.11
N ASN A 99 29.70 2.79 -17.25
CA ASN A 99 31.15 2.95 -17.28
C ASN A 99 31.81 2.55 -15.94
N ILE A 100 31.22 2.94 -14.81
CA ILE A 100 31.68 2.53 -13.48
C ILE A 100 31.58 1.00 -13.32
N HIS A 101 30.48 0.40 -13.76
CA HIS A 101 30.30 -1.05 -13.75
C HIS A 101 31.36 -1.78 -14.58
N ALA A 102 31.67 -1.28 -15.78
CA ALA A 102 32.72 -1.85 -16.63
C ALA A 102 34.11 -1.75 -15.97
N GLN A 103 34.42 -0.64 -15.28
CA GLN A 103 35.66 -0.48 -14.53
C GLN A 103 35.75 -1.46 -13.36
N LEU A 104 34.65 -1.61 -12.60
CA LEU A 104 34.57 -2.58 -11.51
C LEU A 104 34.80 -4.02 -12.01
N PHE A 105 34.13 -4.40 -13.11
CA PHE A 105 34.33 -5.71 -13.73
C PHE A 105 35.79 -5.93 -14.13
N SER A 106 36.44 -4.95 -14.75
CA SER A 106 37.84 -5.05 -15.17
C SER A 106 38.80 -5.31 -14.01
N VAL A 107 38.55 -4.71 -12.84
CA VAL A 107 39.35 -4.97 -11.62
C VAL A 107 39.16 -6.41 -11.14
N LEU A 108 37.92 -6.91 -11.12
CA LEU A 108 37.61 -8.27 -10.67
C LEU A 108 38.16 -9.34 -11.62
N ASP A 109 38.01 -9.12 -12.93
CA ASP A 109 38.50 -10.04 -13.96
C ASP A 109 40.03 -10.13 -13.94
N LYS A 110 40.72 -8.99 -13.82
CA LYS A 110 42.18 -8.97 -13.66
C LYS A 110 42.63 -9.73 -12.42
N ALA A 111 41.96 -9.54 -11.28
CA ALA A 111 42.30 -10.26 -10.05
C ALA A 111 42.11 -11.78 -10.19
N ALA A 112 41.07 -12.22 -10.90
CA ALA A 112 40.83 -13.63 -11.20
C ALA A 112 41.93 -14.23 -12.09
N LEU A 113 42.33 -13.50 -13.14
CA LEU A 113 43.40 -13.88 -14.07
C LEU A 113 44.76 -13.97 -13.36
N ASP A 114 45.13 -12.94 -12.61
CA ASP A 114 46.41 -12.86 -11.89
C ASP A 114 46.53 -13.98 -10.84
N SER A 115 45.40 -14.42 -10.27
CA SER A 115 45.34 -15.48 -9.27
C SER A 115 45.11 -16.88 -9.86
N MET A 116 44.99 -17.00 -11.19
CA MET A 116 44.64 -18.24 -11.91
C MET A 116 43.40 -18.94 -11.34
N LEU A 117 42.41 -18.18 -10.87
CA LEU A 117 41.21 -18.75 -10.27
C LEU A 117 40.27 -19.28 -11.37
N PRO A 118 39.68 -20.47 -11.22
CA PRO A 118 38.70 -21.02 -12.18
C PRO A 118 37.31 -20.38 -11.96
N ILE A 119 37.23 -19.06 -12.05
CA ILE A 119 36.00 -18.29 -11.90
C ILE A 119 35.58 -17.68 -13.24
N ALA A 120 34.28 -17.69 -13.52
CA ALA A 120 33.69 -16.99 -14.65
C ALA A 120 32.85 -15.83 -14.12
N LEU A 121 33.17 -14.61 -14.58
CA LEU A 121 32.43 -13.41 -14.22
C LEU A 121 31.43 -13.04 -15.33
N ASN A 122 30.24 -12.58 -14.97
CA ASN A 122 29.25 -12.03 -15.90
C ASN A 122 29.39 -10.50 -15.95
N GLN A 123 29.49 -9.92 -17.15
CA GLN A 123 29.59 -8.47 -17.37
C GLN A 123 28.22 -7.81 -17.64
N GLU A 124 27.12 -8.55 -17.58
CA GLU A 124 25.79 -8.01 -17.80
C GLU A 124 25.50 -6.82 -16.88
N PHE A 125 25.16 -5.68 -17.49
CA PHE A 125 24.82 -4.47 -16.76
C PHE A 125 23.33 -4.49 -16.38
N ASP A 126 23.07 -4.60 -15.08
CA ASP A 126 21.74 -4.52 -14.50
C ASP A 126 21.70 -3.42 -13.44
N THR A 127 21.08 -2.29 -13.78
CA THR A 127 20.91 -1.13 -12.89
C THR A 127 20.21 -1.50 -11.58
N LYS A 128 19.25 -2.43 -11.61
CA LYS A 128 18.51 -2.84 -10.41
C LYS A 128 19.42 -3.58 -9.44
N ASN A 129 20.25 -4.49 -9.94
CA ASN A 129 21.24 -5.18 -9.11
C ASN A 129 22.28 -4.20 -8.56
N LEU A 130 22.76 -3.27 -9.38
CA LEU A 130 23.72 -2.25 -8.95
C LEU A 130 23.18 -1.41 -7.80
N VAL A 131 21.96 -0.88 -7.94
CA VAL A 131 21.28 -0.08 -6.90
C VAL A 131 21.05 -0.92 -5.64
N SER A 132 20.69 -2.20 -5.78
CA SER A 132 20.38 -3.06 -4.64
C SER A 132 21.56 -3.27 -3.68
N ILE A 133 22.81 -3.11 -4.14
CA ILE A 133 24.02 -3.21 -3.31
C ILE A 133 23.99 -2.19 -2.17
N PHE A 134 23.42 -1.01 -2.43
CA PHE A 134 23.30 0.07 -1.44
C PHE A 134 22.12 -0.10 -0.48
N LYS A 135 21.29 -1.15 -0.68
CA LYS A 135 20.16 -1.50 0.18
C LYS A 135 19.25 -0.30 0.52
N PRO A 136 18.76 0.46 -0.48
CA PRO A 136 17.88 1.59 -0.20
C PRO A 136 16.66 1.13 0.60
N THR A 137 16.26 1.96 1.54
CA THR A 137 15.09 1.78 2.40
C THR A 137 14.13 2.94 2.17
N VAL A 138 12.86 2.73 2.51
CA VAL A 138 11.89 3.83 2.55
C VAL A 138 12.36 4.82 3.61
N ASP A 139 12.47 6.08 3.20
CA ASP A 139 12.72 7.19 4.13
C ASP A 139 11.39 7.55 4.79
N VAL A 140 11.28 7.25 6.08
CA VAL A 140 10.06 7.47 6.86
C VAL A 140 10.31 8.69 7.74
N PRO A 141 9.45 9.73 7.66
CA PRO A 141 9.61 10.90 8.51
C PRO A 141 9.49 10.52 9.99
N GLU A 142 10.15 11.28 10.87
CA GLU A 142 9.87 11.18 12.30
C GLU A 142 8.45 11.71 12.58
N TYR A 143 7.67 10.97 13.36
CA TYR A 143 6.29 11.30 13.71
C TYR A 143 6.14 11.45 15.23
N GLU A 144 5.31 12.41 15.66
CA GLU A 144 5.10 12.70 17.09
C GLU A 144 3.79 12.10 17.62
N ASN A 145 2.86 11.78 16.72
CA ASN A 145 1.53 11.25 17.05
C ASN A 145 1.00 10.30 15.95
N PHE A 146 -0.09 9.59 16.23
CA PHE A 146 -0.67 8.61 15.31
C PHE A 146 -1.23 9.21 14.01
N TYR A 147 -1.70 10.46 14.03
CA TYR A 147 -2.13 11.13 12.82
C TYR A 147 -0.96 11.38 11.87
N ASP A 148 0.19 11.81 12.38
CA ASP A 148 1.41 11.98 11.57
C ASP A 148 1.83 10.65 10.92
N GLU A 149 1.67 9.53 11.63
CA GLU A 149 1.99 8.19 11.13
C GLU A 149 1.00 7.75 10.02
N ILE A 150 -0.30 8.00 10.19
CA ILE A 150 -1.31 7.83 9.12
C ILE A 150 -0.92 8.66 7.90
N GLN A 151 -0.60 9.93 8.11
CA GLN A 151 -0.24 10.86 7.04
C GLN A 151 1.01 10.39 6.30
N ALA A 152 2.03 9.90 7.02
CA ALA A 152 3.23 9.32 6.42
C ALA A 152 2.92 8.12 5.52
N VAL A 153 2.00 7.22 5.93
CA VAL A 153 1.55 6.11 5.08
C VAL A 153 0.90 6.63 3.79
N ILE A 154 0.01 7.61 3.89
CA ILE A 154 -0.65 8.20 2.73
C ILE A 154 0.36 8.88 1.81
N ASP A 155 1.21 9.75 2.33
CA ASP A 155 2.22 10.50 1.57
C ASP A 155 3.20 9.59 0.83
N ILE A 156 3.70 8.55 1.50
CA ILE A 156 4.61 7.57 0.89
C ILE A 156 3.86 6.79 -0.21
N ALA A 157 2.63 6.36 0.05
CA ALA A 157 1.82 5.63 -0.92
C ALA A 157 1.55 6.49 -2.18
N GLY A 158 1.18 7.77 -2.04
CA GLY A 158 0.94 8.63 -3.19
C GLY A 158 2.23 9.01 -3.93
N ALA A 159 3.32 9.32 -3.21
CA ALA A 159 4.62 9.59 -3.81
C ALA A 159 5.11 8.42 -4.68
N LEU A 160 4.82 7.19 -4.25
CA LEU A 160 5.14 5.96 -4.99
C LEU A 160 4.03 5.49 -5.94
N SER A 161 2.95 6.27 -6.08
CA SER A 161 1.80 5.98 -6.94
C SER A 161 1.20 4.59 -6.69
N GLU A 162 1.05 4.22 -5.42
CA GLU A 162 0.48 2.94 -4.99
C GLU A 162 -0.85 2.68 -5.67
N LYS A 163 -1.01 1.45 -6.18
CA LYS A 163 -2.20 1.03 -6.96
C LYS A 163 -3.12 0.12 -6.17
N ARG A 164 -2.59 -0.52 -5.13
CA ARG A 164 -3.37 -1.32 -4.19
C ARG A 164 -4.28 -0.42 -3.36
N MET A 165 -5.45 -0.94 -3.01
CA MET A 165 -6.28 -0.34 -1.98
C MET A 165 -5.59 -0.47 -0.63
N LEU A 166 -5.37 0.65 0.05
CA LEU A 166 -4.88 0.68 1.42
C LEU A 166 -6.03 0.35 2.37
N VAL A 167 -5.81 -0.56 3.32
CA VAL A 167 -6.81 -0.86 4.36
C VAL A 167 -6.26 -0.45 5.72
N LEU A 168 -6.95 0.48 6.39
CA LEU A 168 -6.62 0.97 7.71
C LEU A 168 -7.78 0.71 8.70
N PHE A 169 -7.43 0.53 9.96
CA PHE A 169 -8.37 0.35 11.07
C PHE A 169 -8.27 1.52 12.04
N HIS A 170 -9.37 1.82 12.72
CA HIS A 170 -9.36 2.71 13.90
C HIS A 170 -8.90 4.15 13.64
N ILE A 171 -9.03 4.66 12.40
CA ILE A 171 -8.56 6.01 12.03
C ILE A 171 -9.21 7.09 12.91
N SER A 172 -10.52 7.01 13.19
CA SER A 172 -11.21 8.03 14.00
C SER A 172 -10.78 8.07 15.46
N GLU A 173 -10.16 7.00 15.98
CA GLU A 173 -9.61 6.98 17.34
C GLU A 173 -8.32 7.80 17.46
N TYR A 174 -7.66 8.07 16.33
CA TYR A 174 -6.35 8.72 16.26
C TYR A 174 -6.38 10.13 15.70
N CYS A 175 -7.51 10.53 15.11
CA CYS A 175 -7.65 11.79 14.40
C CYS A 175 -8.79 12.64 14.97
N THR A 176 -8.55 13.95 15.05
CA THR A 176 -9.62 14.94 15.19
C THR A 176 -10.43 15.07 13.89
N ASN A 177 -11.61 15.68 13.96
CA ASN A 177 -12.44 15.90 12.76
C ASN A 177 -11.70 16.73 11.68
N ASP A 178 -11.00 17.80 12.07
CA ASP A 178 -10.23 18.63 11.14
C ASP A 178 -9.12 17.82 10.44
N GLN A 179 -8.47 16.92 11.18
CA GLN A 179 -7.45 16.02 10.64
C GLN A 179 -8.05 15.00 9.67
N LEU A 180 -9.25 14.48 9.96
CA LEU A 180 -9.98 13.57 9.06
C LEU A 180 -10.39 14.27 7.76
N GLU A 181 -10.88 15.51 7.84
CA GLU A 181 -11.21 16.30 6.64
C GLU A 181 -9.99 16.59 5.77
N TYR A 182 -8.85 16.91 6.39
CA TYR A 182 -7.58 17.06 5.68
C TYR A 182 -7.15 15.75 5.03
N LEU A 183 -7.18 14.64 5.78
CA LEU A 183 -6.80 13.32 5.32
C LEU A 183 -7.63 12.89 4.10
N VAL A 184 -8.96 13.08 4.16
CA VAL A 184 -9.87 12.82 3.02
C VAL A 184 -9.46 13.60 1.78
N SER A 185 -9.22 14.91 1.95
CA SER A 185 -8.83 15.79 0.85
C SER A 185 -7.50 15.36 0.22
N ASP A 186 -6.56 14.92 1.05
CA ASP A 186 -5.24 14.48 0.61
C ASP A 186 -5.28 13.13 -0.10
N ILE A 187 -5.97 12.12 0.45
CA ILE A 187 -6.18 10.82 -0.20
C ILE A 187 -6.73 11.00 -1.61
N LYS A 188 -7.74 11.88 -1.77
CA LYS A 188 -8.33 12.23 -3.06
C LYS A 188 -7.33 12.90 -4.00
N ARG A 189 -6.56 13.88 -3.51
CA ARG A 189 -5.54 14.60 -4.28
C ARG A 189 -4.46 13.64 -4.82
N GLN A 190 -4.07 12.65 -4.01
CA GLN A 190 -3.07 11.65 -4.38
C GLN A 190 -3.65 10.50 -5.23
N GLU A 191 -4.95 10.56 -5.55
CA GLU A 191 -5.70 9.53 -6.28
C GLU A 191 -5.61 8.13 -5.66
N LEU A 192 -5.46 8.04 -4.35
CA LEU A 192 -5.37 6.78 -3.62
C LEU A 192 -6.77 6.19 -3.39
N GLN A 193 -6.82 4.87 -3.25
CA GLN A 193 -8.01 4.18 -2.77
C GLN A 193 -7.74 3.68 -1.36
N VAL A 194 -8.51 4.17 -0.39
CA VAL A 194 -8.39 3.78 1.02
C VAL A 194 -9.71 3.20 1.49
N LEU A 195 -9.64 2.05 2.17
CA LEU A 195 -10.75 1.47 2.91
C LEU A 195 -10.45 1.60 4.41
N TYR A 196 -11.33 2.30 5.09
CA TYR A 196 -11.33 2.46 6.52
C TYR A 196 -12.39 1.56 7.14
N LEU A 197 -11.95 0.61 7.98
CA LEU A 197 -12.85 -0.19 8.79
C LEU A 197 -12.88 0.30 10.24
N GLU A 198 -14.10 0.48 10.77
CA GLU A 198 -14.31 0.88 12.16
C GLU A 198 -15.33 -0.01 12.87
N ARG A 199 -15.11 -0.22 14.17
CA ARG A 199 -16.15 -0.70 15.06
C ARG A 199 -16.71 0.47 15.88
N THR A 200 -17.96 0.83 15.63
CA THR A 200 -18.64 1.95 16.31
C THR A 200 -20.14 1.71 16.36
N ASP A 201 -20.87 2.46 17.19
CA ASP A 201 -22.32 2.38 17.38
C ASP A 201 -23.12 3.34 16.47
N HIS A 202 -22.44 4.08 15.60
CA HIS A 202 -23.06 5.05 14.70
C HIS A 202 -22.40 5.10 13.33
N LEU A 203 -23.13 5.63 12.35
CA LEU A 203 -22.61 5.89 11.01
C LEU A 203 -21.58 7.04 11.06
N LEU A 204 -20.36 6.75 10.61
CA LEU A 204 -19.33 7.77 10.42
C LEU A 204 -19.54 8.49 9.10
N ARG A 205 -19.40 9.82 9.07
CA ARG A 205 -19.44 10.60 7.81
C ARG A 205 -18.35 11.66 7.84
N PHE A 206 -17.50 11.65 6.83
CA PHE A 206 -16.49 12.68 6.60
C PHE A 206 -16.70 13.18 5.18
N GLY A 207 -17.11 14.44 5.02
CA GLY A 207 -17.44 15.00 3.70
C GLY A 207 -18.45 14.17 2.89
N ASP A 208 -18.20 14.07 1.58
CA ASP A 208 -19.01 13.31 0.62
C ASP A 208 -18.43 11.90 0.35
N GLU A 209 -17.68 11.34 1.30
CA GLU A 209 -17.11 10.00 1.16
C GLU A 209 -18.18 8.90 1.17
N ARG A 210 -17.89 7.77 0.52
CA ARG A 210 -18.77 6.61 0.59
C ARG A 210 -18.67 6.00 1.98
N SER A 211 -19.77 6.04 2.71
CA SER A 211 -19.83 5.51 4.05
C SER A 211 -20.97 4.52 4.21
N TYR A 212 -20.69 3.45 4.91
CA TYR A 212 -21.63 2.41 5.24
C TYR A 212 -21.57 2.10 6.73
N TYR A 213 -22.73 1.82 7.31
CA TYR A 213 -22.86 1.37 8.69
C TYR A 213 -23.71 0.10 8.75
N VAL A 214 -23.23 -0.91 9.46
CA VAL A 214 -23.97 -2.15 9.73
C VAL A 214 -24.25 -2.26 11.22
N ASP A 215 -25.52 -2.24 11.61
CA ASP A 215 -25.92 -2.35 13.01
C ASP A 215 -25.84 -3.80 13.55
N GLU A 216 -26.27 -4.01 14.79
CA GLU A 216 -26.26 -5.35 15.42
C GLU A 216 -27.26 -6.32 14.79
N ASP A 217 -28.32 -5.81 14.14
CA ASP A 217 -29.36 -6.58 13.47
C ASP A 217 -29.02 -6.87 12.00
N PHE A 218 -27.79 -6.55 11.57
CA PHE A 218 -27.28 -6.68 10.20
C PHE A 218 -28.00 -5.80 9.17
N VAL A 219 -28.63 -4.71 9.62
CA VAL A 219 -29.21 -3.70 8.74
C VAL A 219 -28.10 -2.76 8.28
N GLN A 220 -28.01 -2.54 6.96
CA GLN A 220 -27.04 -1.66 6.35
C GLN A 220 -27.63 -0.27 6.09
N PHE A 221 -26.87 0.77 6.43
CA PHE A 221 -27.18 2.18 6.19
C PHE A 221 -26.06 2.81 5.35
N SER A 222 -26.40 3.76 4.49
CA SER A 222 -25.45 4.58 3.71
C SER A 222 -25.80 6.07 3.76
#